data_AF-A0A7C8ZEC3-F1
#
_entry.id   AF-A0A7C8ZEC3-F1
#
_cell.length_a   1.000
_cell.length_b   1.000
_cell.length_c   1.000
_cell.angle_alpha   90.00
_cell.angle_beta   90.00
_cell.angle_gamma   90.00
#
_symmetry.space_group_name_H-M   'P 1'
#
loop_
_entity.id
_entity.type
_entity.pdbx_description
1 polymer ?
#
loop_
_entity_poly.entity_id
_entity_poly.type
_entity_poly.pdbx_seq_one_letter_code
_entity_poly.pdbx_strand_id
1 'polypeptide(L)'
;ILANATVGGDECTETKANLIHIAVRHERYDFIETTLGKFPHLVCQRNSDDNTPFHIAAEMGNTRILDLLVNCYNKAALEGLAPWREKNLEGNTPLHVAL
;
A
#
# COMPACT_ATOMS: atom_id res chain seq x y z
N ILE A 1 6.94 -30.36 -12.23
CA ILE A 1 5.52 -30.80 -12.31
C ILE A 1 4.85 -30.35 -11.02
N LEU A 2 4.09 -29.26 -11.12
CA LEU A 2 2.81 -28.96 -10.45
C LEU A 2 2.74 -29.18 -8.92
N ALA A 3 2.69 -28.12 -8.12
CA ALA A 3 1.52 -27.31 -7.73
C ALA A 3 0.85 -27.82 -6.44
N ASN A 4 0.89 -27.00 -5.38
CA ASN A 4 -0.14 -26.91 -4.34
C ASN A 4 0.11 -25.60 -3.54
N ALA A 5 -0.61 -24.52 -3.85
CA ALA A 5 -1.89 -24.14 -3.25
C ALA A 5 -1.72 -23.50 -1.87
N THR A 6 -2.01 -22.18 -1.85
CA THR A 6 -2.75 -21.47 -0.81
C THR A 6 -2.56 -21.98 0.62
N VAL A 7 -1.62 -21.38 1.33
CA VAL A 7 -1.79 -21.17 2.77
C VAL A 7 -2.07 -19.68 2.93
N GLY A 8 -3.35 -19.37 3.14
CA GLY A 8 -3.70 -18.18 3.90
C GLY A 8 -3.05 -18.32 5.26
N GLY A 9 -1.99 -17.57 5.47
CA GLY A 9 -1.24 -17.50 6.72
C GLY A 9 -1.59 -16.20 7.42
N ASP A 10 -2.45 -16.30 8.43
CA ASP A 10 -2.61 -15.32 9.49
C ASP A 10 -1.30 -15.29 10.29
N GLU A 11 -0.33 -14.47 9.87
CA GLU A 11 0.95 -14.31 10.56
C GLU A 11 0.94 -13.01 11.35
N CYS A 12 0.81 -13.19 12.67
CA CYS A 12 1.21 -12.33 13.78
C CYS A 12 1.67 -10.91 13.38
N THR A 13 0.82 -9.92 13.68
CA THR A 13 1.12 -8.48 13.56
C THR A 13 2.20 -8.04 14.55
N GLU A 14 3.43 -8.47 14.33
CA GLU A 14 4.65 -7.85 14.87
C GLU A 14 5.41 -7.18 13.71
N THR A 15 4.63 -6.57 12.82
CA THR A 15 5.05 -6.02 11.55
C THR A 15 4.79 -4.53 11.62
N LYS A 16 5.73 -3.72 11.15
CA LYS A 16 5.60 -2.26 10.95
C LYS A 16 4.54 -1.93 9.86
N ALA A 17 3.55 -2.79 9.67
CA ALA A 17 2.38 -2.57 8.85
C ALA A 17 1.54 -1.48 9.54
N ASN A 18 1.68 -0.26 9.04
CA ASN A 18 0.97 0.86 9.62
C ASN A 18 -0.53 0.77 9.29
N LEU A 19 -1.32 1.57 10.02
CA LEU A 19 -2.77 1.62 9.95
C LEU A 19 -3.32 1.77 8.52
N ILE A 20 -2.59 2.47 7.64
CA ILE A 20 -2.96 2.66 6.22
C ILE A 20 -2.85 1.37 5.41
N HIS A 21 -1.80 0.55 5.59
CA HIS A 21 -1.65 -0.71 4.85
C HIS A 21 -2.82 -1.66 5.14
N ILE A 22 -3.22 -1.74 6.41
CA ILE A 22 -4.38 -2.53 6.86
C ILE A 22 -5.66 -1.96 6.24
N ALA A 23 -5.84 -0.63 6.30
CA ALA A 23 -7.01 0.02 5.73
C ALA A 23 -7.13 -0.19 4.20
N VAL A 24 -6.02 -0.17 3.48
CA VAL A 24 -5.95 -0.50 2.03
C VAL A 24 -6.36 -1.94 1.80
N ARG A 25 -5.77 -2.89 2.54
CA ARG A 25 -6.06 -4.33 2.41
C ARG A 25 -7.55 -4.66 2.67
N HIS A 26 -8.19 -3.92 3.56
CA HIS A 26 -9.60 -4.08 3.89
C HIS A 26 -10.53 -3.09 3.18
N GLU A 27 -10.03 -2.36 2.18
CA GLU A 27 -10.80 -1.41 1.38
C GLU A 27 -11.61 -0.38 2.20
N ARG A 28 -11.00 0.13 3.28
CA ARG A 28 -11.63 1.11 4.17
C ARG A 28 -11.49 2.53 3.62
N TYR A 29 -12.14 2.82 2.50
CA TYR A 29 -12.03 4.09 1.76
C TYR A 29 -12.14 5.35 2.66
N ASP A 30 -13.22 5.48 3.43
CA ASP A 30 -13.44 6.65 4.31
C ASP A 30 -12.33 6.82 5.35
N PHE A 31 -11.81 5.69 5.84
CA PHE A 31 -10.76 5.68 6.83
C PHE A 31 -9.42 6.11 6.21
N ILE A 32 -9.11 5.63 5.01
CA ILE A 32 -7.93 6.04 4.24
C ILE A 32 -7.99 7.55 3.99
N GLU A 33 -9.12 8.06 3.51
CA GLU A 33 -9.28 9.49 3.22
C GLU A 33 -9.13 10.35 4.48
N THR A 34 -9.83 9.99 5.56
CA THR A 34 -9.76 10.73 6.83
C THR A 34 -8.37 10.72 7.43
N THR A 35 -7.70 9.57 7.39
CA THR A 35 -6.37 9.40 8.00
C THR A 35 -5.30 10.12 7.18
N LEU A 36 -5.32 10.00 5.85
CA LEU A 36 -4.37 10.70 4.98
C LEU A 36 -4.64 12.21 4.92
N GLY A 37 -5.88 12.65 5.14
CA GLY A 37 -6.21 14.06 5.30
C GLY A 37 -5.57 14.68 6.56
N LYS A 38 -5.41 13.91 7.63
CA LYS A 38 -4.75 14.35 8.88
C LYS A 38 -3.24 14.11 8.88
N PHE A 39 -2.81 12.99 8.31
CA PHE A 39 -1.44 12.49 8.33
C PHE A 39 -0.99 12.12 6.92
N PRO A 40 -0.77 13.11 6.05
CA PRO A 40 -0.48 12.86 4.64
C PRO A 40 0.79 12.05 4.40
N HIS A 41 1.81 12.21 5.26
CA HIS A 41 3.09 11.49 5.15
C HIS A 41 2.94 9.96 5.19
N LEU A 42 1.84 9.44 5.73
CA LEU A 42 1.59 7.99 5.80
C LEU A 42 1.39 7.36 4.42
N VAL A 43 1.05 8.16 3.40
CA VAL A 43 0.88 7.66 2.02
C VAL A 43 2.19 7.13 1.40
N CYS A 44 3.34 7.58 1.92
CA CYS A 44 4.67 7.18 1.49
C CYS A 44 5.33 6.17 2.45
N GLN A 45 4.62 5.73 3.49
CA GLN A 45 5.21 4.92 4.52
C GLN A 45 5.43 3.48 4.09
N ARG A 46 6.59 2.94 4.46
CA ARG A 46 6.99 1.55 4.21
C ARG A 46 6.58 0.65 5.38
N ASN A 47 6.00 -0.52 5.08
CA ASN A 47 5.80 -1.58 6.07
C ASN A 47 7.12 -2.35 6.34
N SER A 48 7.07 -3.50 7.03
CA SER A 48 8.29 -4.31 7.26
C SER A 48 8.89 -4.89 5.98
N ASP A 49 8.09 -5.08 4.93
CA ASP A 49 8.54 -5.60 3.63
C ASP A 49 8.95 -4.48 2.69
N ASP A 50 9.09 -3.26 3.20
CA ASP A 50 9.31 -2.04 2.42
C ASP A 50 8.20 -1.72 1.40
N ASN A 51 7.04 -2.37 1.52
CA ASN A 51 5.86 -2.06 0.73
C ASN A 51 5.26 -0.72 1.16
N THR A 52 5.05 0.15 0.19
CA THR A 52 4.21 1.35 0.33
C THR A 52 2.72 0.97 0.20
N PRO A 53 1.77 1.83 0.62
CA PRO A 53 0.35 1.62 0.38
C PRO A 53 0.02 1.37 -1.10
N PHE A 54 0.83 1.93 -2.02
CA PHE A 54 0.72 1.70 -3.46
C PHE A 54 1.04 0.26 -3.87
N HIS A 55 2.04 -0.39 -3.24
CA HIS A 55 2.33 -1.80 -3.52
C HIS A 55 1.11 -2.66 -3.19
N ILE A 56 0.53 -2.46 -2.00
CA ILE A 56 -0.64 -3.24 -1.55
C ILE A 56 -1.84 -2.96 -2.46
N ALA A 57 -2.11 -1.69 -2.81
CA ALA A 57 -3.23 -1.36 -3.68
C ALA A 57 -3.07 -1.94 -5.11
N ALA A 58 -1.84 -1.97 -5.63
CA ALA A 58 -1.53 -2.57 -6.91
C ALA A 58 -1.63 -4.10 -6.87
N GLU A 59 -1.09 -4.75 -5.83
CA GLU A 59 -1.23 -6.19 -5.57
C GLU A 59 -2.68 -6.63 -5.50
N MET A 60 -3.57 -5.78 -4.98
CA MET A 60 -5.02 -6.06 -4.95
C MET A 60 -5.72 -5.82 -6.28
N GLY A 61 -5.06 -5.19 -7.27
CA GLY A 61 -5.68 -4.73 -8.52
C GLY A 61 -6.78 -3.68 -8.31
N ASN A 62 -6.83 -3.03 -7.15
CA ASN A 62 -7.91 -2.12 -6.78
C ASN A 62 -7.61 -0.68 -7.21
N THR A 63 -8.01 -0.35 -8.43
CA THR A 63 -7.82 0.97 -9.03
C THR A 63 -8.48 2.09 -8.25
N ARG A 64 -9.62 1.84 -7.58
CA ARG A 64 -10.33 2.85 -6.79
C ARG A 64 -9.52 3.29 -5.57
N ILE A 65 -8.86 2.35 -4.91
CA ILE A 65 -7.95 2.69 -3.80
C ILE A 65 -6.69 3.37 -4.33
N LEU A 66 -6.16 2.90 -5.47
CA LEU A 66 -5.01 3.54 -6.10
C LEU A 66 -5.31 5.02 -6.41
N ASP A 67 -6.46 5.31 -7.01
CA ASP A 67 -6.94 6.67 -7.30
C ASP A 67 -7.10 7.50 -6.02
N LEU A 68 -7.63 6.90 -4.94
CA LEU A 68 -7.74 7.56 -3.65
C LEU A 68 -6.36 7.94 -3.08
N LEU A 69 -5.40 7.02 -3.13
CA LEU A 69 -4.02 7.26 -2.66
C LEU A 69 -3.33 8.35 -3.49
N VAL A 70 -3.48 8.34 -4.82
CA VAL A 70 -2.97 9.40 -5.71
C VAL A 70 -3.59 10.74 -5.38
N ASN A 71 -4.91 10.80 -5.16
CA ASN A 71 -5.60 12.02 -4.80
C ASN A 71 -5.13 12.57 -3.45
N CYS A 72 -4.97 11.72 -2.44
CA CYS A 72 -4.42 12.09 -1.14
C CYS A 72 -2.97 12.59 -1.25
N TYR A 73 -2.14 11.91 -2.05
CA TYR A 73 -0.76 12.30 -2.31
C TYR A 73 -0.67 13.70 -2.96
N ASN A 74 -1.48 13.95 -3.99
CA ASN A 74 -1.54 15.25 -4.67
C ASN A 74 -2.03 16.37 -3.74
N LYS A 75 -3.07 16.11 -2.94
CA LYS A 75 -3.60 17.08 -1.95
C LYS A 75 -2.56 17.45 -0.89
N ALA A 76 -1.70 16.49 -0.54
CA ALA A 76 -0.66 16.68 0.46
C ALA A 76 0.54 17.50 -0.03
N ALA A 77 0.61 17.82 -1.33
CA ALA A 77 1.74 18.50 -1.94
C ALA A 77 3.09 17.86 -1.59
N LEU A 78 3.14 16.52 -1.53
CA LEU A 78 4.34 15.74 -1.20
C LEU A 78 5.31 15.69 -2.39
N GLU A 79 5.58 16.84 -3.00
CA GLU A 79 6.45 16.96 -4.17
C GLU A 79 7.85 16.40 -3.87
N GLY A 80 8.41 15.68 -4.86
CA GLY A 80 9.73 15.07 -4.74
C GLY A 80 9.75 13.66 -4.13
N LEU A 81 8.65 13.19 -3.57
CA LEU A 81 8.48 11.76 -3.29
C LEU A 81 7.95 11.05 -4.54
N ALA A 82 8.23 9.75 -4.67
CA ALA A 82 7.70 8.96 -5.77
C ALA A 82 7.32 7.58 -5.25
N PRO A 83 6.28 7.47 -4.41
CA PRO A 83 5.91 6.21 -3.76
C PRO A 83 5.54 5.09 -4.75
N TRP A 84 5.20 5.43 -6.00
CA TRP A 84 5.00 4.51 -7.13
C TRP A 84 6.29 4.04 -7.82
N ARG A 85 7.45 4.64 -7.50
CA ARG A 85 8.79 4.23 -7.98
C ARG A 85 9.63 3.57 -6.91
N GLU A 86 9.16 3.58 -5.66
CA GLU A 86 9.82 2.89 -4.55
C GLU A 86 9.85 1.39 -4.81
N LYS A 87 10.96 0.76 -4.43
CA LYS A 87 11.12 -0.69 -4.48
C LYS A 87 10.94 -1.27 -3.09
N ASN A 88 10.18 -2.35 -2.98
CA ASN A 88 10.07 -3.14 -1.76
C ASN A 88 11.35 -3.97 -1.51
N LEU A 89 11.37 -4.82 -0.47
CA LEU A 89 12.52 -5.69 -0.15
C LEU A 89 12.88 -6.68 -1.27
N GLU A 90 11.93 -7.04 -2.13
CA GLU A 90 12.14 -7.92 -3.28
C GLU A 90 12.66 -7.18 -4.51
N GLY A 91 12.81 -5.84 -4.42
CA GLY A 91 13.21 -5.00 -5.54
C GLY A 91 12.07 -4.66 -6.51
N ASN A 92 10.83 -5.04 -6.17
CA ASN A 92 9.63 -4.81 -6.95
C ASN A 92 9.08 -3.40 -6.69
N THR A 93 8.63 -2.72 -7.74
CA THR A 93 7.82 -1.49 -7.59
C THR A 93 6.34 -1.85 -7.51
N PRO A 94 5.43 -0.92 -7.15
CA PRO A 94 3.99 -1.19 -7.17
C PRO A 94 3.50 -1.74 -8.51
N LEU A 95 4.09 -1.30 -9.62
CA LEU A 95 3.74 -1.80 -10.94
C LEU A 95 4.18 -3.25 -11.18
N HIS A 96 5.27 -3.70 -10.56
CA HIS A 96 5.72 -5.10 -10.69
C HIS A 96 4.80 -6.08 -9.97
N VAL A 97 4.16 -5.65 -8.87
CA VAL A 97 3.24 -6.48 -8.08
C VAL A 97 1.78 -6.37 -8.54
N ALA A 98 1.49 -5.56 -9.55
CA ALA A 98 0.12 -5.36 -10.04
C ALA A 98 -0.46 -6.66 -10.65
N LEU A 99 -1.74 -6.95 -10.31
CA LEU A 99 -2.54 -8.03 -10.92
C LEU A 99 -2.95 -7.74 -12.37
#